data_AF-A0A0F8R621-F1
#
_entry.id   AF-A0A0F8R621-F1
#
_cell.length_a   1.000
_cell.length_b   1.000
_cell.length_c   1.000
_cell.angle_alpha   90.00
_cell.angle_beta   90.00
_cell.angle_gamma   90.00
#
_symmetry.space_group_name_H-M   'P 1'
#
loop_
_entity.id
_entity.type
_entity.pdbx_description
1 polymer ?
#
loop_
_entity_poly.entity_id
_entity_poly.type
_entity_poly.pdbx_seq_one_letter_code
_entity_poly.pdbx_strand_id
1 'polypeptide(L)'
;YSSAASDVYKRQPYNNPVGEKMLASGKFSSTGLEDLQLIAISRVILHTYVKNIQATWVKLGKKLAQVALQCGANDLGGTLMEDQISTASGGSHGEYVSPAEFEWMIKGAGRVPVQRDTLYRKIESGFPGQEGLFPGYAKAGMGSKE
;
A
#
# COMPACT_ATOMS: atom_id res chain seq x y z
N TYR A 1 25.66 -17.49 -0.43
CA TYR A 1 24.28 -17.20 -0.88
C TYR A 1 23.49 -18.48 -0.89
N SER A 2 23.30 -18.99 0.34
CA SER A 2 23.20 -20.39 0.74
C SER A 2 21.74 -20.86 0.90
N SER A 3 21.56 -22.18 1.02
CA SER A 3 20.35 -22.98 1.31
C SER A 3 19.07 -22.26 1.78
N ALA A 4 19.17 -21.27 2.67
CA ALA A 4 18.05 -20.45 3.13
C ALA A 4 17.23 -19.79 2.01
N ALA A 5 17.87 -19.30 0.93
CA ALA A 5 17.14 -18.69 -0.18
C ALA A 5 16.31 -19.72 -0.98
N SER A 6 16.85 -20.94 -1.14
CA SER A 6 16.14 -22.08 -1.76
C SER A 6 14.95 -22.53 -0.90
N ASP A 7 15.10 -22.55 0.42
CA ASP A 7 14.02 -22.98 1.33
C ASP A 7 12.88 -21.96 1.39
N VAL A 8 13.19 -20.66 1.34
CA VAL A 8 12.18 -19.60 1.20
C VAL A 8 11.46 -19.72 -0.14
N TYR A 9 12.19 -19.95 -1.23
CA TYR A 9 11.60 -20.12 -2.56
C TYR A 9 10.62 -21.31 -2.60
N LYS A 10 10.98 -22.46 -2.01
CA LYS A 10 10.09 -23.63 -1.90
C LYS A 10 8.85 -23.37 -1.04
N ARG A 11 8.94 -22.50 -0.04
CA ARG A 11 7.79 -22.13 0.81
C ARG A 11 6.89 -21.09 0.18
N GLN A 12 7.26 -20.51 -0.96
CA GLN A 12 6.37 -19.59 -1.65
C GLN A 12 5.09 -20.30 -2.10
N PRO A 13 3.95 -19.60 -2.11
CA PRO A 13 2.65 -20.19 -2.42
C PRO A 13 2.60 -20.95 -3.75
N TYR A 14 3.41 -20.60 -4.74
CA TYR A 14 3.40 -21.24 -6.06
C TYR A 14 4.39 -22.42 -6.21
N ASN A 15 5.17 -22.72 -5.18
CA ASN A 15 6.33 -23.61 -5.28
C ASN A 15 6.27 -24.81 -4.32
N ASN A 16 5.08 -25.15 -3.81
CA ASN A 16 4.89 -26.33 -2.97
C ASN A 16 3.53 -27.02 -3.21
N PRO A 17 3.38 -28.29 -2.79
CA PRO A 17 2.16 -29.08 -2.99
C PRO A 17 0.92 -28.51 -2.30
N VAL A 18 1.07 -27.68 -1.26
CA VAL A 18 -0.09 -27.02 -0.62
C VAL A 18 -0.63 -25.94 -1.56
N GLY A 19 0.26 -25.13 -2.12
CA GLY A 19 -0.04 -24.17 -3.17
C GLY A 19 -0.81 -24.73 -4.35
N GLU A 20 -0.31 -25.84 -4.91
CA GLU A 20 -0.95 -26.55 -6.04
C GLU A 20 -2.37 -27.01 -5.69
N LYS A 21 -2.57 -27.56 -4.49
CA LYS A 21 -3.91 -27.95 -4.00
C LYS A 21 -4.84 -26.75 -3.81
N MET A 22 -4.31 -25.63 -3.31
CA MET A 22 -5.09 -24.40 -3.15
C MET A 22 -5.48 -23.78 -4.50
N LEU A 23 -4.58 -23.83 -5.49
CA LEU A 23 -4.87 -23.46 -6.90
C LEU A 23 -5.96 -24.35 -7.48
N ALA A 24 -5.81 -25.67 -7.39
CA ALA A 24 -6.76 -26.64 -7.93
C ALA A 24 -8.16 -26.53 -7.30
N SER A 25 -8.25 -26.09 -6.04
CA SER A 25 -9.52 -25.86 -5.34
C SER A 25 -10.09 -24.44 -5.53
N GLY A 26 -9.41 -23.57 -6.27
CA GLY A 26 -9.82 -22.17 -6.47
C GLY A 26 -9.73 -21.29 -5.22
N LYS A 27 -9.06 -21.76 -4.16
CA LYS A 27 -8.92 -21.07 -2.86
C LYS A 27 -7.51 -20.54 -2.62
N PHE A 28 -6.82 -20.23 -3.69
CA PHE A 28 -5.41 -19.86 -3.63
C PHE A 28 -5.17 -18.46 -3.04
N SER A 29 -6.11 -17.55 -3.23
CA SER A 29 -6.04 -16.17 -2.73
C SER A 29 -7.42 -15.69 -2.34
N SER A 30 -7.48 -14.60 -1.57
CA SER A 30 -8.75 -13.94 -1.29
C SER A 30 -9.31 -13.32 -2.57
N THR A 31 -10.63 -13.28 -2.64
CA THR A 31 -11.36 -12.47 -3.62
C THR A 31 -11.46 -11.04 -3.14
N GLY A 32 -11.66 -10.09 -4.06
CA GLY A 32 -11.91 -8.70 -3.67
C GLY A 32 -13.14 -8.52 -2.79
N LEU A 33 -14.14 -9.40 -2.89
CA LEU A 33 -15.29 -9.39 -2.00
C LEU A 33 -14.91 -9.78 -0.57
N GLU A 34 -14.11 -10.84 -0.40
CA GLU A 34 -13.61 -11.27 0.91
C GLU A 34 -12.74 -10.18 1.55
N ASP A 35 -11.90 -9.50 0.77
CA ASP A 35 -11.09 -8.37 1.25
C ASP A 35 -11.98 -7.23 1.77
N LEU A 36 -13.00 -6.84 1.01
CA LEU A 36 -13.95 -5.79 1.42
C LEU A 36 -14.78 -6.20 2.65
N GLN A 37 -15.22 -7.46 2.71
CA GLN A 37 -15.93 -8.01 3.85
C GLN A 37 -15.06 -7.98 5.11
N LEU A 38 -13.79 -8.36 5.00
CA LEU A 38 -12.86 -8.33 6.12
C LEU A 38 -12.65 -6.90 6.64
N ILE A 39 -12.52 -5.91 5.75
CA ILE A 39 -12.41 -4.49 6.11
C ILE A 39 -13.68 -4.02 6.82
N ALA A 40 -14.86 -4.36 6.31
CA ALA A 40 -16.14 -3.98 6.90
C ALA A 40 -16.36 -4.59 8.28
N ILE A 41 -16.11 -5.89 8.42
CA ILE A 41 -16.20 -6.61 9.69
C ILE A 41 -15.19 -6.01 10.68
N SER A 42 -13.97 -5.73 10.25
CA SER A 42 -12.94 -5.10 11.09
C SER A 42 -13.40 -3.73 11.61
N ARG A 43 -14.04 -2.91 10.77
CA ARG A 43 -14.60 -1.62 11.20
C ARG A 43 -15.67 -1.78 12.28
N VAL A 44 -16.55 -2.79 12.15
CA VAL A 44 -17.61 -3.05 13.13
C VAL A 44 -17.04 -3.59 14.43
N ILE A 45 -16.20 -4.62 14.38
CA ILE A 45 -15.67 -5.30 15.57
C ILE A 45 -14.70 -4.41 16.34
N LEU A 46 -13.82 -3.70 15.63
CA LEU A 46 -12.77 -2.85 16.25
C LEU A 46 -13.25 -1.41 16.45
N HIS A 47 -14.55 -1.16 16.28
CA HIS A 47 -15.13 0.15 16.51
C HIS A 47 -14.72 0.64 17.90
N THR A 48 -14.35 1.92 18.02
CA THR A 48 -13.79 2.60 19.21
C THR A 48 -12.34 2.27 19.58
N TYR A 49 -11.82 1.08 19.27
CA TYR A 49 -10.45 0.68 19.62
C TYR A 49 -9.43 1.04 18.53
N VAL A 50 -9.78 0.79 17.26
CA VAL A 50 -8.92 1.09 16.11
C VAL A 50 -9.55 2.20 15.29
N LYS A 51 -8.96 3.39 15.38
CA LYS A 51 -9.45 4.58 14.67
C LYS A 51 -9.25 4.45 13.16
N ASN A 52 -8.09 3.94 12.74
CA ASN A 52 -7.69 3.92 11.34
C ASN A 52 -7.57 2.50 10.79
N ILE A 53 -8.28 2.22 9.71
CA ILE A 53 -8.19 0.97 8.94
C ILE A 53 -7.64 1.32 7.56
N GLN A 54 -6.47 0.77 7.25
CA GLN A 54 -5.78 1.02 6.00
C GLN A 54 -6.24 0.04 4.91
N ALA A 55 -6.67 0.57 3.77
CA ALA A 55 -6.85 -0.16 2.52
C ALA A 55 -5.60 0.03 1.65
N THR A 56 -4.65 -0.91 1.75
CA THR A 56 -3.37 -0.78 1.05
C THR A 56 -3.53 -0.93 -0.46
N TRP A 57 -3.35 0.16 -1.19
CA TRP A 57 -3.53 0.20 -2.65
C TRP A 57 -2.54 -0.71 -3.39
N VAL A 58 -1.37 -1.00 -2.78
CA VAL A 58 -0.32 -1.86 -3.34
C VAL A 58 -0.75 -3.33 -3.41
N LYS A 59 -1.60 -3.78 -2.48
CA LYS A 59 -2.11 -5.15 -2.48
C LYS A 59 -3.46 -5.25 -3.18
N LEU A 60 -4.35 -4.30 -2.90
CA LEU A 60 -5.73 -4.32 -3.41
C LEU A 60 -5.84 -3.79 -4.86
N GLY A 61 -4.85 -3.02 -5.31
CA GLY A 61 -4.98 -2.18 -6.49
C GLY A 61 -5.84 -0.95 -6.23
N LYS A 62 -5.69 0.07 -7.08
CA LYS A 62 -6.31 1.39 -6.91
C LYS A 62 -7.84 1.33 -6.86
N LYS A 63 -8.46 0.58 -7.78
CA LYS A 63 -9.94 0.50 -7.89
C LYS A 63 -10.56 -0.10 -6.63
N LEU A 64 -10.05 -1.24 -6.16
CA LEU A 64 -10.61 -1.90 -4.98
C LEU A 64 -10.30 -1.11 -3.69
N ALA A 65 -9.12 -0.50 -3.58
CA ALA A 65 -8.79 0.38 -2.46
C ALA A 65 -9.71 1.61 -2.39
N GLN A 66 -10.10 2.18 -3.54
CA GLN A 66 -11.10 3.25 -3.59
C GLN A 66 -12.47 2.77 -3.09
N VAL A 67 -12.93 1.58 -3.50
CA VAL A 67 -14.18 0.99 -3.01
C VAL A 67 -14.12 0.71 -1.52
N ALA A 68 -12.96 0.28 -0.99
CA ALA A 68 -12.79 -0.01 0.43
C ALA A 68 -13.06 1.19 1.35
N LEU A 69 -12.95 2.43 0.85
CA LEU A 69 -13.33 3.65 1.59
C LEU A 69 -14.84 3.75 1.89
N GLN A 70 -15.66 3.02 1.13
CA GLN A 70 -17.09 2.84 1.39
C GLN A 70 -17.36 1.66 2.33
N CYS A 71 -16.39 0.77 2.51
CA CYS A 71 -16.51 -0.43 3.34
C CYS A 71 -15.86 -0.28 4.72
N GLY A 72 -15.51 0.93 5.15
CA GLY A 72 -15.03 1.21 6.52
C GLY A 72 -13.53 1.51 6.65
N ALA A 73 -12.76 1.38 5.57
CA ALA A 73 -11.41 1.92 5.51
C ALA A 73 -11.44 3.45 5.49
N ASN A 74 -10.43 4.08 6.06
CA ASN A 74 -10.30 5.54 6.10
C ASN A 74 -8.86 6.01 5.84
N ASP A 75 -8.00 5.11 5.39
CA ASP A 75 -6.60 5.36 5.09
C ASP A 75 -6.20 4.54 3.86
N LEU A 76 -5.61 5.18 2.85
CA LEU A 76 -5.12 4.50 1.65
C LEU A 76 -3.63 4.11 1.78
N GLY A 77 -2.94 4.56 2.84
CA GLY A 77 -1.51 4.44 2.99
C GLY A 77 -0.75 5.63 2.41
N GLY A 78 0.55 5.44 2.14
CA GLY A 78 1.44 6.47 1.63
C GLY A 78 1.75 6.35 0.15
N THR A 79 2.39 7.40 -0.39
CA THR A 79 3.06 7.39 -1.70
C THR A 79 4.34 6.57 -1.56
N LEU A 80 4.50 5.51 -2.36
CA LEU A 80 5.78 4.82 -2.47
C LEU A 80 6.61 5.50 -3.55
N MET A 81 7.80 6.02 -3.23
CA MET A 81 8.69 6.63 -4.23
C MET A 81 9.57 5.58 -4.94
N GLU A 82 9.79 4.42 -4.33
CA GLU A 82 10.44 3.25 -4.92
C GLU A 82 10.19 2.07 -3.97
N ASP A 83 9.44 1.04 -4.40
CA ASP A 83 9.16 -0.13 -3.56
C ASP A 83 9.82 -1.40 -4.10
N GLN A 84 11.11 -1.51 -3.81
CA GLN A 84 11.91 -2.71 -4.08
C GLN A 84 11.40 -3.94 -3.28
N ILE A 85 10.67 -3.74 -2.17
CA ILE A 85 10.24 -4.82 -1.25
C ILE A 85 8.93 -5.48 -1.73
N SER A 86 7.96 -4.69 -2.17
CA SER A 86 6.70 -5.20 -2.75
C SER A 86 6.96 -5.96 -4.06
N THR A 87 7.88 -5.45 -4.89
CA THR A 87 8.39 -6.14 -6.08
C THR A 87 9.07 -7.47 -5.72
N ALA A 88 9.95 -7.47 -4.71
CA ALA A 88 10.63 -8.68 -4.23
C ALA A 88 9.68 -9.72 -3.59
N SER A 89 8.48 -9.31 -3.18
CA SER A 89 7.46 -10.18 -2.55
C SER A 89 6.36 -10.63 -3.53
N GLY A 90 6.51 -10.39 -4.84
CA GLY A 90 5.57 -10.83 -5.88
C GLY A 90 4.30 -9.98 -6.01
N GLY A 91 4.31 -8.74 -5.52
CA GLY A 91 3.22 -7.79 -5.74
C GLY A 91 3.22 -7.25 -7.18
N SER A 92 2.07 -7.25 -7.84
CA SER A 92 1.92 -6.82 -9.24
C SER A 92 1.37 -5.40 -9.41
N HIS A 93 1.04 -4.69 -8.32
CA HIS A 93 0.32 -3.42 -8.38
C HIS A 93 1.15 -2.23 -7.84
N GLY A 94 1.74 -1.49 -8.79
CA GLY A 94 2.10 -0.06 -8.78
C GLY A 94 3.36 0.35 -8.01
N GLU A 95 4.23 1.07 -8.71
CA GLU A 95 5.52 1.60 -8.24
C GLU A 95 5.40 2.96 -7.54
N TYR A 96 4.33 3.72 -7.85
CA TYR A 96 4.06 5.04 -7.29
C TYR A 96 2.58 5.43 -7.46
N VAL A 97 2.03 6.15 -6.49
CA VAL A 97 0.74 6.86 -6.57
C VAL A 97 0.99 8.29 -6.11
N SER A 98 0.58 9.27 -6.91
CA SER A 98 0.79 10.68 -6.57
C SER A 98 -0.21 11.17 -5.52
N PRO A 99 0.12 12.23 -4.75
CA PRO A 99 -0.85 12.87 -3.86
C PRO A 99 -2.13 13.31 -4.59
N ALA A 100 -2.01 13.86 -5.81
CA ALA A 100 -3.15 14.27 -6.62
C ALA A 100 -4.05 13.09 -7.02
N GLU A 101 -3.46 11.93 -7.28
CA GLU A 101 -4.21 10.72 -7.57
C GLU A 101 -4.93 10.17 -6.33
N PHE A 102 -4.29 10.21 -5.15
CA PHE A 102 -4.99 9.90 -3.90
C PHE A 102 -6.16 10.84 -3.63
N GLU A 103 -5.97 12.15 -3.85
CA GLU A 103 -7.07 13.09 -3.74
C GLU A 103 -8.22 12.76 -4.69
N TRP A 104 -7.93 12.43 -5.95
CA TRP A 104 -8.93 12.01 -6.91
C TRP A 104 -9.67 10.74 -6.45
N MET A 105 -8.94 9.73 -5.95
CA MET A 105 -9.54 8.50 -5.43
C MET A 105 -10.48 8.80 -4.25
N ILE A 106 -10.02 9.57 -3.28
CA ILE A 106 -10.76 9.88 -2.05
C ILE A 106 -11.99 10.75 -2.37
N LYS A 107 -11.84 11.79 -3.19
CA LYS A 107 -12.95 12.65 -3.65
C LYS A 107 -13.96 11.85 -4.49
N GLY A 108 -13.48 10.98 -5.38
CA GLY A 108 -14.32 10.09 -6.19
C GLY A 108 -15.11 9.09 -5.34
N ALA A 109 -14.62 8.75 -4.15
CA ALA A 109 -15.35 7.98 -3.16
C ALA A 109 -16.24 8.87 -2.25
N GLY A 110 -16.47 10.14 -2.56
CA GLY A 110 -17.32 11.04 -1.75
C GLY A 110 -16.76 11.36 -0.36
N ARG A 111 -15.43 11.29 -0.18
CA ARG A 111 -14.73 11.56 1.09
C ARG A 111 -13.86 12.82 0.98
N VAL A 112 -13.41 13.34 2.12
CA VAL A 112 -12.49 14.48 2.19
C VAL A 112 -11.05 13.97 2.33
N PRO A 113 -10.14 14.30 1.39
CA PRO A 113 -8.74 13.91 1.51
C PRO A 113 -8.04 14.69 2.62
N VAL A 114 -7.21 13.98 3.38
CA VAL A 114 -6.41 14.54 4.47
C VAL A 114 -5.03 13.89 4.43
N GLN A 115 -3.99 14.71 4.31
CA GLN A 115 -2.62 14.24 4.47
C GLN A 115 -2.31 14.07 5.97
N ARG A 116 -1.63 12.97 6.29
CA ARG A 116 -1.28 12.60 7.67
C ARG A 116 0.20 12.29 7.83
N ASP A 117 0.71 12.43 9.04
CA ASP A 117 1.99 11.84 9.41
C ASP A 117 1.83 10.37 9.88
N THR A 118 2.92 9.78 10.37
CA THR A 118 2.94 8.40 10.88
C THR A 118 2.13 8.23 12.17
N LEU A 119 1.87 9.32 12.90
CA LEU A 119 1.04 9.34 14.12
C LEU A 119 -0.42 9.71 13.82
N TYR A 120 -0.81 9.75 12.54
CA TYR A 120 -2.14 10.13 12.07
C TYR A 120 -2.56 11.56 12.44
N ARG A 121 -1.59 12.45 12.69
CA ARG A 121 -1.86 13.89 12.84
C ARG A 121 -2.04 14.50 11.47
N LYS A 122 -2.98 15.44 11.34
CA LYS A 122 -3.18 16.20 10.10
C LYS A 122 -1.93 17.04 9.83
N ILE A 123 -1.47 17.00 8.59
CA ILE A 123 -0.44 17.93 8.12
C ILE A 123 -1.16 19.16 7.58
N GLU A 124 -0.93 20.32 8.20
CA GLU A 124 -1.41 21.59 7.66
C GLU A 124 -0.61 21.92 6.40
N SER A 125 -1.29 22.44 5.37
CA SER A 125 -0.66 22.92 4.14
C SER A 125 0.15 24.18 4.44
N GLY A 126 1.38 23.96 4.90
CA GLY A 126 2.30 24.97 5.40
C GLY A 126 3.65 24.36 5.75
N PHE A 127 4.22 23.54 4.86
CA PHE A 127 5.67 23.33 4.90
C PHE A 127 6.32 24.43 4.04
N PRO A 128 7.13 25.33 4.62
CA PRO A 128 8.05 26.13 3.82
C PRO A 128 8.94 25.15 3.04
N GLY A 129 9.28 25.50 1.81
CA GLY A 129 10.04 24.64 0.90
C GLY A 129 11.18 23.92 1.62
N GLN A 130 11.32 22.62 1.33
CA GLN A 130 12.44 21.83 1.80
C GLN A 130 13.75 22.31 1.14
N GLU A 131 14.29 23.43 1.61
CA GLU A 131 15.72 23.64 1.64
C GLU A 131 16.19 23.27 3.05
N GLY A 132 16.88 22.13 3.19
CA GLY A 132 17.77 21.90 4.33
C GLY A 132 17.46 20.75 5.30
N LEU A 133 16.41 19.94 5.13
CA LEU A 133 16.11 18.88 6.13
C LEU A 133 16.85 17.55 5.93
N PHE A 134 17.81 17.47 5.00
CA PHE A 134 18.68 16.31 4.86
C PHE A 134 20.15 16.75 4.79
N PRO A 135 20.86 16.86 5.94
CA PRO A 135 22.30 17.05 5.91
C PRO A 135 22.93 15.74 5.39
N GLY A 136 23.25 15.70 4.10
CA GLY A 136 24.00 14.57 3.52
C GLY A 136 23.66 14.18 2.08
N TYR A 137 22.52 14.60 1.52
CA TYR A 137 22.26 14.39 0.10
C TYR A 137 22.76 15.58 -0.71
N ALA A 138 24.07 15.58 -0.98
CA ALA A 138 24.63 16.44 -2.01
C ALA A 138 23.99 16.05 -3.35
N LYS A 139 23.38 17.03 -4.05
CA LYS A 139 23.00 16.85 -5.46
C LYS A 139 24.27 16.46 -6.23
N ALA A 140 24.32 15.23 -6.73
CA ALA A 140 25.28 14.88 -7.77
C ALA A 140 25.02 15.82 -8.94
N GLY A 141 25.99 16.68 -9.23
CA GLY A 141 25.89 17.69 -10.27
C GLY A 141 25.63 17.04 -11.63
N MET A 142 24.54 17.45 -12.28
CA MET A 142 24.42 17.34 -13.72
C MET A 142 25.46 18.28 -14.34
N GLY A 143 26.62 17.72 -14.66
CA GLY A 143 27.58 18.36 -15.54
C GLY A 143 27.07 18.29 -16.96
N SER A 144 26.63 19.43 -17.48
CA SER A 144 26.65 19.70 -18.91
C SER A 144 28.10 19.59 -19.40
N LYS A 145 28.35 18.74 -20.39
CA LYS A 145 29.53 18.86 -21.24
C LYS A 145 29.07 18.91 -22.68
N GLU A 146 29.39 20.05 -23.28
CA GLU A 146 29.74 20.20 -24.70
C GLU A 146 30.77 19.15 -25.14
#